data_AF-A0A453TDM5-F1
#
_entry.id   AF-A0A453TDM5-F1
#
_cell.length_a   1.000
_cell.length_b   1.000
_cell.length_c   1.000
_cell.angle_alpha   90.00
_cell.angle_beta   90.00
_cell.angle_gamma   90.00
#
_symmetry.space_group_name_H-M   'P 1'
#
loop_
_entity.id
_entity.type
_entity.pdbx_description
1 polymer ?
#
loop_
_entity_poly.entity_id
_entity_poly.type
_entity_poly.pdbx_seq_one_letter_code
_entity_poly.pdbx_strand_id
1 'polypeptide(L)'
;TMCVVQVDCPCAPSDKVGINYVQRAYEEILPMRAMKMSWVPYVPLEDRLSRIEGLKTKIFTLHCSQRRSALKHLKTERVKKFDYCMPYYMSLISPEEDHDTTVDIIYPLEPPIVCPFDWEMDNYEEFTDDLVKAEELPEDEKENFKVHIAVIYVLGLL
;
A
#
# COMPACT_ATOMS: atom_id res chain seq x y z
N THR A 1 -19.49 -1.74 -12.11
CA THR A 1 -18.30 -0.90 -12.32
C THR A 1 -17.18 -1.76 -12.86
N MET A 2 -16.35 -1.26 -13.78
CA MET A 2 -15.17 -1.97 -14.27
C MET A 2 -13.95 -1.26 -13.70
N CYS A 3 -13.20 -1.95 -12.83
CA CYS A 3 -11.94 -1.45 -12.29
C CYS A 3 -10.80 -2.07 -13.09
N VAL A 4 -9.96 -1.22 -13.66
CA VAL A 4 -8.72 -1.63 -14.34
C VAL A 4 -7.59 -1.46 -13.35
N VAL A 5 -6.79 -2.51 -13.17
CA VAL A 5 -5.66 -2.51 -12.24
C VAL A 5 -4.42 -2.99 -12.97
N GLN A 6 -3.36 -2.21 -12.93
CA GLN A 6 -2.05 -2.69 -13.33
C GLN A 6 -1.45 -3.44 -12.14
N VAL A 7 -1.19 -4.73 -12.31
CA VAL A 7 -0.59 -5.57 -11.27
C VAL A 7 0.89 -5.71 -11.59
N ASP A 8 1.73 -4.99 -10.84
CA ASP A 8 3.19 -5.19 -10.85
C ASP A 8 3.61 -5.85 -9.53
N CYS A 9 2.99 -7.00 -9.19
CA CYS A 9 3.38 -7.81 -8.03
C CYS A 9 4.26 -8.98 -8.49
N PRO A 10 5.31 -9.35 -7.72
CA PRO A 10 5.97 -10.65 -7.89
C PRO A 10 5.03 -11.85 -7.62
N CYS A 11 3.88 -11.57 -7.00
CA CYS A 11 2.86 -12.52 -6.56
C CYS A 11 1.60 -12.48 -7.43
N ALA A 12 0.81 -13.54 -7.41
CA ALA A 12 -0.52 -13.51 -8.03
C ALA A 12 -1.42 -12.50 -7.29
N PRO A 13 -2.25 -11.72 -8.01
CA PRO A 13 -3.17 -10.78 -7.38
C PRO A 13 -4.18 -11.51 -6.50
N SER A 14 -4.53 -10.89 -5.37
CA SER A 14 -5.46 -11.42 -4.36
C SER A 14 -6.77 -11.93 -4.97
N ASP A 15 -7.27 -13.06 -4.47
CA ASP A 15 -8.56 -13.64 -4.84
C ASP A 15 -9.73 -13.13 -3.98
N LYS A 16 -9.51 -12.03 -3.25
CA LYS A 16 -10.48 -11.38 -2.36
C LYS A 16 -10.83 -9.97 -2.86
N VAL A 17 -12.00 -9.49 -2.42
CA VAL A 17 -12.48 -8.13 -2.64
C VAL A 17 -12.88 -7.49 -1.33
N GLY A 18 -12.54 -6.22 -1.17
CA GLY A 18 -12.96 -5.39 -0.05
C GLY A 18 -14.25 -4.67 -0.42
N ILE A 19 -15.21 -4.63 0.51
CA ILE A 19 -16.42 -3.83 0.38
C ILE A 19 -16.29 -2.61 1.29
N ASN A 20 -15.96 -1.45 0.71
CA ASN A 20 -15.80 -0.19 1.42
C ASN A 20 -17.01 0.70 1.18
N TYR A 21 -17.90 0.77 2.17
CA TYR A 21 -19.06 1.66 2.14
C TYR A 21 -18.83 2.83 3.10
N VAL A 22 -19.08 4.06 2.64
CA VAL A 22 -18.85 5.31 3.40
C VAL A 22 -19.51 5.33 4.79
N GLN A 23 -20.55 4.50 5.01
CA GLN A 23 -21.29 4.43 6.27
C GLN A 23 -20.89 3.24 7.17
N ARG A 24 -19.90 2.42 6.79
CA ARG A 24 -19.40 1.32 7.61
C ARG A 24 -18.07 1.68 8.25
N ALA A 25 -17.93 1.32 9.53
CA ALA A 25 -16.70 1.51 10.29
C ALA A 25 -15.58 0.51 9.93
N TYR A 26 -15.91 -0.62 9.28
CA TYR A 26 -14.97 -1.67 8.94
C TYR A 26 -15.15 -2.16 7.50
N GLU A 27 -14.04 -2.51 6.87
CA GLU A 27 -14.00 -3.18 5.57
C GLU A 27 -14.50 -4.63 5.70
N GLU A 28 -15.42 -5.04 4.83
CA GLU A 28 -15.83 -6.45 4.72
C GLU A 28 -15.04 -7.10 3.58
N ILE A 29 -14.16 -8.05 3.92
CA ILE A 29 -13.37 -8.80 2.95
C ILE A 29 -14.11 -10.07 2.54
N LEU A 30 -14.33 -10.26 1.25
CA LEU A 30 -15.05 -11.42 0.69
C LEU A 30 -14.23 -12.10 -0.40
N PRO A 31 -14.31 -13.45 -0.53
CA PRO A 31 -13.71 -14.12 -1.67
C PRO A 31 -14.41 -13.71 -2.96
N MET A 32 -13.64 -13.45 -4.03
CA MET A 32 -14.13 -13.02 -5.33
C MET A 32 -15.23 -13.93 -5.90
N ARG A 33 -15.08 -15.24 -5.70
CA ARG A 33 -16.07 -16.25 -6.13
C ARG A 33 -17.45 -15.99 -5.53
N ALA A 34 -17.53 -15.60 -4.26
CA ALA A 34 -18.80 -15.29 -3.61
C ALA A 34 -19.45 -14.02 -4.20
N MET A 35 -18.66 -13.12 -4.76
CA MET A 35 -19.11 -11.91 -5.45
C MET A 35 -19.23 -12.08 -6.98
N LYS A 36 -19.05 -13.31 -7.51
CA LYS A 36 -19.01 -13.58 -8.96
C LYS A 36 -18.00 -12.72 -9.72
N MET A 37 -16.94 -12.33 -9.02
CA MET A 37 -15.81 -11.56 -9.53
C MET A 37 -14.66 -12.50 -9.92
N SER A 38 -13.83 -12.07 -10.86
CA SER A 38 -12.59 -12.76 -11.22
C SER A 38 -11.63 -11.79 -11.92
N TRP A 39 -10.33 -12.01 -11.78
CA TRP A 39 -9.34 -11.37 -12.63
C TRP A 39 -9.43 -11.90 -14.06
N VAL A 40 -9.47 -10.99 -15.03
CA VAL A 40 -9.35 -11.32 -16.45
C VAL A 40 -8.25 -10.46 -17.07
N PRO A 41 -7.43 -11.02 -17.98
CA PRO A 41 -6.44 -10.24 -18.73
C PRO A 41 -7.07 -9.00 -19.36
N TYR A 42 -6.43 -7.83 -19.23
CA TYR A 42 -6.83 -6.66 -20.00
C TYR A 42 -6.52 -6.91 -21.48
N VAL A 43 -7.53 -6.73 -22.33
CA VAL A 43 -7.39 -6.82 -23.79
C VAL A 43 -7.61 -5.42 -24.36
N PRO A 44 -6.56 -4.77 -24.92
CA PRO A 44 -6.67 -3.52 -25.65
C PRO A 44 -7.76 -3.59 -26.72
N LEU A 45 -8.41 -2.47 -27.02
CA LEU A 45 -9.54 -2.44 -27.95
C LEU A 45 -9.14 -2.93 -29.35
N GLU A 46 -7.93 -2.60 -29.74
CA GLU A 46 -7.28 -2.91 -31.01
C GLU A 46 -7.11 -4.42 -31.20
N ASP A 47 -6.89 -5.15 -30.11
CA ASP A 47 -6.54 -6.57 -30.11
C ASP A 47 -7.74 -7.50 -29.84
N ARG A 48 -8.95 -6.96 -29.64
CA ARG A 48 -10.15 -7.77 -29.26
C ARG A 48 -10.58 -8.80 -30.31
N LEU A 49 -10.12 -8.68 -31.55
CA LEU A 49 -10.38 -9.62 -32.64
C LEU A 49 -9.31 -10.72 -32.74
N SER A 50 -8.18 -10.56 -32.04
CA SER A 50 -7.10 -11.54 -32.00
C SER A 50 -7.38 -12.63 -30.98
N ARG A 51 -6.89 -13.85 -31.26
CA ARG A 51 -7.09 -15.02 -30.40
C ARG A 51 -6.37 -14.79 -29.06
N ILE A 52 -7.15 -14.65 -27.99
CA ILE A 52 -6.70 -14.28 -26.62
C ILE A 52 -5.68 -15.28 -26.02
N GLU A 53 -5.60 -16.51 -26.55
CA GLU A 53 -4.77 -17.61 -26.02
C GLU A 53 -3.24 -17.39 -26.01
N GLY A 54 -2.74 -16.23 -26.46
CA GLY A 54 -1.31 -15.90 -26.46
C GLY A 54 -0.90 -14.62 -25.73
N LEU A 55 -1.83 -13.86 -25.15
CA LEU A 55 -1.51 -12.55 -24.56
C LEU A 55 -0.80 -12.70 -23.21
N LYS A 56 0.53 -12.55 -23.20
CA LYS A 56 1.32 -12.31 -21.98
C LYS A 56 1.14 -10.85 -21.54
N THR A 57 0.05 -10.56 -20.83
CA THR A 57 -0.19 -9.24 -20.24
C THR A 57 0.07 -9.26 -18.74
N LYS A 58 0.63 -8.16 -18.23
CA LYS A 58 0.75 -7.86 -16.79
C LYS A 58 -0.43 -7.03 -16.27
N ILE A 59 -1.36 -6.65 -17.15
CA ILE A 59 -2.51 -5.81 -16.80
C ILE A 59 -3.75 -6.70 -16.71
N PHE A 60 -4.47 -6.59 -15.60
CA PHE A 60 -5.68 -7.35 -15.34
C PHE A 60 -6.85 -6.42 -15.04
N THR A 61 -8.06 -6.91 -15.28
CA THR A 61 -9.28 -6.20 -14.92
C THR A 61 -10.11 -7.06 -14.00
N LEU A 62 -10.73 -6.43 -13.01
CA LEU A 62 -11.68 -7.11 -12.14
C LEU A 62 -13.01 -7.20 -12.89
N HIS A 63 -13.40 -8.41 -13.26
CA HIS A 63 -14.61 -8.66 -14.04
C HIS A 63 -15.71 -9.29 -13.20
N CYS A 64 -16.92 -8.74 -13.31
CA CYS A 64 -18.12 -9.28 -12.70
C CYS A 64 -18.91 -10.11 -13.71
N SER A 65 -19.07 -11.41 -13.45
CA SER A 65 -19.88 -12.30 -14.29
C SER A 65 -21.40 -12.19 -14.03
N GLN A 66 -21.81 -11.43 -13.01
CA GLN A 66 -23.22 -11.18 -12.72
C GLN A 66 -23.83 -10.19 -13.72
N ARG A 67 -24.81 -10.66 -14.50
CA ARG A 67 -25.53 -9.81 -15.47
C ARG A 67 -26.33 -8.71 -14.76
N ARG A 68 -26.39 -7.52 -15.37
CA ARG A 68 -27.21 -6.39 -14.86
C ARG A 68 -28.67 -6.75 -14.62
N SER A 69 -29.29 -7.54 -15.48
CA SER A 69 -30.69 -7.98 -15.29
C SER A 69 -30.86 -8.82 -14.03
N ALA A 70 -29.91 -9.69 -13.73
CA ALA A 70 -29.96 -10.55 -12.55
C ALA A 70 -29.69 -9.77 -11.25
N LEU A 71 -29.07 -8.57 -11.31
CA LEU A 71 -28.95 -7.69 -10.14
C LEU A 71 -30.30 -7.12 -9.68
N LYS A 72 -31.26 -6.92 -10.61
CA LYS A 72 -32.59 -6.37 -10.30
C LYS A 72 -33.42 -7.24 -9.36
N HIS A 73 -33.11 -8.53 -9.30
CA HIS A 73 -33.81 -9.51 -8.45
C HIS A 73 -33.11 -9.74 -7.09
N LEU A 74 -32.01 -9.03 -6.82
CA LEU A 74 -31.31 -9.11 -5.55
C LEU A 74 -31.81 -8.05 -4.57
N LYS A 75 -31.68 -8.34 -3.27
CA LYS A 75 -31.92 -7.36 -2.21
C LYS A 75 -30.99 -6.16 -2.37
N THR A 76 -31.49 -4.96 -2.07
CA THR A 76 -30.74 -3.69 -2.20
C THR A 76 -29.37 -3.74 -1.51
N GLU A 77 -29.30 -4.30 -0.31
CA GLU A 77 -28.03 -4.46 0.43
C GLU A 77 -27.00 -5.30 -0.36
N ARG A 78 -27.47 -6.34 -1.03
CA ARG A 78 -26.62 -7.22 -1.84
C ARG A 78 -26.17 -6.51 -3.12
N VAL A 79 -27.01 -5.70 -3.73
CA VAL A 79 -26.67 -4.90 -4.91
C VAL A 79 -25.59 -3.87 -4.56
N LYS A 80 -25.74 -3.15 -3.45
CA LYS A 80 -24.74 -2.18 -2.98
C LYS A 80 -23.33 -2.79 -2.88
N LYS A 81 -23.20 -4.05 -2.46
CA LYS A 81 -21.89 -4.73 -2.41
C LYS A 81 -21.18 -4.77 -3.77
N PHE A 82 -21.92 -4.81 -4.89
CA PHE A 82 -21.31 -4.77 -6.22
C PHE A 82 -20.84 -3.35 -6.63
N ASP A 83 -21.45 -2.31 -6.08
CA ASP A 83 -21.10 -0.92 -6.36
C ASP A 83 -19.83 -0.49 -5.61
N TYR A 84 -19.65 -1.02 -4.39
CA TYR A 84 -18.54 -0.71 -3.48
C TYR A 84 -17.46 -1.79 -3.43
N CYS A 85 -17.49 -2.74 -4.36
CA CYS A 85 -16.50 -3.81 -4.46
C CYS A 85 -15.20 -3.29 -5.06
N MET A 86 -14.13 -3.31 -4.27
CA MET A 86 -12.77 -2.98 -4.71
C MET A 86 -11.87 -4.22 -4.60
N PRO A 87 -10.85 -4.36 -5.47
CA PRO A 87 -9.80 -5.35 -5.27
C PRO A 87 -9.23 -5.24 -3.85
N TYR A 88 -9.17 -6.36 -3.13
CA TYR A 88 -8.54 -6.38 -1.82
C TYR A 88 -7.03 -6.59 -2.00
N TYR A 89 -6.24 -5.56 -1.76
CA TYR A 89 -4.79 -5.69 -1.73
C TYR A 89 -4.40 -6.21 -0.35
N MET A 90 -3.96 -7.47 -0.30
CA MET A 90 -3.27 -7.96 0.89
C MET A 90 -1.91 -7.25 0.89
N SER A 91 -1.64 -6.42 1.89
CA SER A 91 -0.27 -5.95 2.12
C SER A 91 0.62 -7.18 2.16
N LEU A 92 1.67 -7.19 1.34
CA LEU A 92 2.72 -8.23 1.41
C LEU A 92 3.48 -8.17 2.74
N ILE A 93 3.27 -7.07 3.46
CA ILE A 93 3.72 -6.77 4.79
C ILE A 93 2.64 -7.29 5.75
N SER A 94 2.97 -8.27 6.59
CA SER A 94 2.04 -8.80 7.59
C SER A 94 1.71 -7.71 8.61
N PRO A 95 0.44 -7.46 8.95
CA PRO A 95 0.10 -6.53 10.04
C PRO A 95 0.52 -7.05 11.43
N GLU A 96 0.99 -8.30 11.52
CA GLU A 96 1.51 -8.93 12.75
C GLU A 96 3.04 -8.91 12.85
N GLU A 97 3.76 -8.48 11.80
CA GLU A 97 5.19 -8.22 11.94
C GLU A 97 5.32 -6.81 12.52
N ASP A 98 5.76 -6.70 13.77
CA ASP A 98 6.26 -5.43 14.31
C ASP A 98 7.29 -4.91 13.30
N HIS A 99 6.92 -3.89 12.55
CA HIS A 99 7.85 -3.26 11.64
C HIS A 99 8.91 -2.60 12.50
N ASP A 100 10.16 -2.97 12.27
CA ASP A 100 11.26 -2.25 12.89
C ASP A 100 11.23 -0.83 12.33
N THR A 101 10.73 0.09 13.15
CA THR A 101 10.66 1.53 12.87
C THR A 101 11.98 2.21 13.20
N THR A 102 12.94 1.46 13.75
CA THR A 102 14.26 1.95 14.11
C THR A 102 15.20 1.82 12.93
N VAL A 103 15.87 2.94 12.61
CA VAL A 103 16.96 2.99 11.64
C VAL A 103 18.24 3.47 12.30
N ASP A 104 19.37 2.98 11.79
CA ASP A 104 20.67 3.57 12.15
C ASP A 104 20.94 4.80 11.28
N ILE A 105 20.87 5.98 11.89
CA ILE A 105 21.29 7.24 11.26
C ILE A 105 22.81 7.32 11.29
N ILE A 106 23.41 7.37 10.11
CA ILE A 106 24.84 7.57 9.93
C ILE A 106 25.09 9.04 9.55
N TYR A 107 25.76 9.78 10.42
CA TYR A 107 26.13 11.17 10.20
C TYR A 107 27.64 11.30 9.92
N PRO A 108 28.04 11.95 8.81
CA PRO A 108 29.41 11.91 8.29
C PRO A 108 30.37 12.88 9.01
N LEU A 109 30.57 12.68 10.31
CA LEU A 109 31.63 13.31 11.10
C LEU A 109 32.91 12.45 11.09
N GLU A 110 34.03 13.00 11.57
CA GLU A 110 35.26 12.25 11.84
C GLU A 110 35.50 12.20 13.36
N PRO A 111 35.18 11.10 14.06
CA PRO A 111 34.57 9.85 13.58
C PRO A 111 33.06 9.95 13.31
N PRO A 112 32.49 9.05 12.47
CA PRO A 112 31.07 9.13 12.10
C PRO A 112 30.19 8.77 13.30
N ILE A 113 29.11 9.52 13.46
CA ILE A 113 28.10 9.23 14.48
C ILE A 113 27.11 8.22 13.88
N VAL A 114 26.85 7.13 14.61
CA VAL A 114 25.86 6.11 14.26
C VAL A 114 24.91 6.00 15.43
N CYS A 115 23.63 6.31 15.23
CA CYS A 115 22.64 6.29 16.29
C CYS A 115 21.31 5.69 15.80
N PRO A 116 20.66 4.82 16.59
CA PRO A 116 19.35 4.30 16.28
C PRO A 116 18.31 5.42 16.45
N PHE A 117 17.36 5.48 15.53
CA PHE A 117 16.30 6.47 15.52
C PHE A 117 14.99 5.82 15.07
N ASP A 118 13.96 5.93 15.89
CA ASP A 118 12.64 5.38 15.62
C ASP A 118 11.77 6.43 14.92
N TRP A 119 11.49 6.27 13.63
CA TRP A 119 10.74 7.29 12.88
C TRP A 119 9.27 7.44 13.29
N GLU A 120 8.71 6.48 14.05
CA GLU A 120 7.32 6.52 14.51
C GLU A 120 7.23 7.11 15.92
N MET A 121 8.22 6.80 16.77
CA MET A 121 8.22 7.17 18.18
C MET A 121 9.07 8.40 18.50
N ASP A 122 10.16 8.64 17.77
CA ASP A 122 11.11 9.72 18.06
C ASP A 122 10.79 11.00 17.29
N ASN A 123 10.79 12.12 18.01
CA ASN A 123 10.78 13.44 17.41
C ASN A 123 12.21 13.88 17.11
N TYR A 124 12.54 14.14 15.84
CA TYR A 124 13.91 14.50 15.44
C TYR A 124 14.45 15.77 16.12
N GLU A 125 13.58 16.70 16.55
CA GLU A 125 14.00 17.90 17.28
C GLU A 125 14.46 17.57 18.70
N GLU A 126 13.67 16.75 19.41
CA GLU A 126 13.97 16.31 20.78
C GLU A 126 15.16 15.34 20.78
N PHE A 127 15.18 14.39 19.83
CA PHE A 127 16.27 13.44 19.63
C PHE A 127 17.62 14.14 19.46
N THR A 128 17.68 15.16 18.61
CA THR A 128 18.93 15.90 18.41
C THR A 128 19.34 16.67 19.66
N ASP A 129 18.38 17.25 20.38
CA ASP A 129 18.66 17.97 21.63
C ASP A 129 19.21 17.02 22.70
N ASP A 130 18.74 15.78 22.75
CA ASP A 130 19.21 14.76 23.69
C ASP A 130 20.59 14.23 23.34
N LEU A 131 20.92 14.06 22.05
CA LEU A 131 22.28 13.73 21.59
C LEU A 131 23.31 14.80 21.99
N VAL A 132 22.94 16.08 21.93
CA VAL A 132 23.83 17.18 22.37
C VAL A 132 24.01 17.17 23.89
N LYS A 133 22.94 16.92 24.66
CA LYS A 133 23.03 16.80 26.13
C LYS A 133 23.87 15.60 26.56
N ALA A 134 23.86 14.52 25.78
CA ALA A 134 24.65 13.32 26.02
C ALA A 134 26.13 13.46 25.61
N GLU A 135 26.53 14.63 25.06
CA GLU A 135 27.87 14.88 24.48
C GLU A 135 28.22 13.92 23.32
N GLU A 136 27.21 13.30 22.69
CA GLU A 136 27.38 12.42 21.52
C GLU A 136 27.39 13.21 20.21
N LEU A 137 26.69 14.34 20.16
CA LEU A 137 26.70 15.29 19.06
C LEU A 137 27.27 16.64 19.51
N PRO A 138 28.30 17.18 18.85
CA PRO A 138 28.80 18.52 19.13
C PRO A 138 27.71 19.60 18.94
N GLU A 139 27.65 20.57 19.85
CA GLU A 139 26.61 21.61 19.84
C GLU A 139 26.66 22.47 18.55
N ASP A 140 27.84 22.65 17.97
CA ASP A 140 28.06 23.36 16.71
C ASP A 140 27.54 22.59 15.48
N GLU A 141 27.41 21.26 15.57
CA GLU A 141 26.87 20.41 14.51
C GLU A 141 25.36 20.15 14.62
N LYS A 142 24.74 20.62 15.71
CA LYS A 142 23.32 20.42 16.02
C LYS A 142 22.38 20.74 14.86
N GLU A 143 22.51 21.92 14.27
CA GLU A 143 21.62 22.36 13.18
C GLU A 143 21.86 21.57 11.88
N ASN A 144 23.12 21.25 11.57
CA ASN A 144 23.46 20.43 10.39
C ASN A 144 22.88 19.02 10.52
N PHE A 145 22.95 18.43 11.70
CA PHE A 145 22.38 17.13 12.01
C PHE A 145 20.85 17.14 11.88
N LYS A 146 20.16 18.17 12.40
CA LYS A 146 18.70 18.34 12.22
C LYS A 146 18.31 18.38 10.74
N VAL A 147 19.05 19.14 9.93
CA VAL A 147 18.82 19.21 8.48
C VAL A 147 19.05 17.86 7.82
N HIS A 148 20.09 17.13 8.21
CA HIS A 148 20.38 15.79 7.69
C HIS A 148 19.22 14.82 7.93
N ILE A 149 18.69 14.78 9.15
CA ILE A 149 17.51 13.97 9.49
C ILE A 149 16.28 14.44 8.70
N ALA A 150 16.02 15.74 8.66
CA ALA A 150 14.86 16.29 7.94
C ALA A 150 14.89 15.96 6.43
N VAL A 151 16.06 15.99 5.80
CA VAL A 151 16.22 15.61 4.38
C VAL A 151 15.89 14.14 4.18
N ILE A 152 16.39 13.27 5.06
CA ILE A 152 16.13 11.84 5.02
C ILE A 152 14.61 11.56 5.14
N TYR A 153 13.93 12.24 6.07
CA TYR A 153 12.48 12.19 6.24
C TYR A 153 11.70 12.65 4.99
N VAL A 154 12.07 13.80 4.41
CA VAL A 154 11.37 14.38 3.26
C VAL A 154 11.55 13.54 1.99
N LEU A 155 12.69 12.88 1.85
CA LEU A 155 12.99 12.00 0.71
C LEU A 155 12.33 10.62 0.83
N GLY A 156 11.67 10.30 1.95
CA GLY A 156 11.04 9.00 2.18
C GLY A 156 12.06 7.85 2.20
N LEU A 157 13.27 8.14 2.69
CA LEU A 157 14.31 7.14 2.95
C LEU A 157 14.15 6.51 4.35
N LEU A 158 13.12 6.93 5.09
CA LEU A 158 12.57 6.39 6.33
C LEU A 158 11.10 6.08 6.09
#